data_AF-A0A6B9Z8L9-F1
#
_entry.id   AF-A0A6B9Z8L9-F1
#
_cell.length_a   1.000
_cell.length_b   1.000
_cell.length_c   1.000
_cell.angle_alpha   90.00
_cell.angle_beta   90.00
_cell.angle_gamma   90.00
#
_symmetry.space_group_name_H-M   'P 1'
#
loop_
_entity.id
_entity.type
_entity.pdbx_description
1 polymer ?
#
loop_
_entity_poly.entity_id
_entity_poly.type
_entity_poly.pdbx_seq_one_letter_code
_entity_poly.pdbx_strand_id
1 'polypeptide(L)' 'MRRTYHSGVGILSNGNVVFIISKEANTTFFDFASIFKDLFGCSDALYLDGAISKMYLPQHRPEDTGGDFGVIISVTGKR' A
#
# COMPACT_ATOMS: atom_id res chain seq x y z
N MET A 1 -2.69 -13.30 -18.78
CA MET A 1 -2.38 -11.95 -18.27
C MET A 1 -2.15 -12.08 -16.77
N ARG A 2 -0.94 -11.78 -16.27
CA ARG A 2 -0.59 -11.97 -14.85
C ARG A 2 -1.30 -10.87 -14.04
N ARG A 3 -2.25 -11.27 -13.19
CA ARG A 3 -2.96 -10.38 -12.26
C ARG A 3 -1.99 -10.00 -11.14
N THR A 4 -1.62 -8.73 -11.01
CA THR A 4 -0.70 -8.25 -9.96
C THR A 4 -1.38 -7.21 -9.09
N TYR A 5 -1.43 -7.45 -7.79
CA TYR A 5 -1.76 -6.41 -6.81
C TYR A 5 -0.54 -5.52 -6.59
N HIS A 6 -0.77 -4.22 -6.47
CA HIS A 6 0.27 -3.23 -6.20
C HIS A 6 0.13 -2.72 -4.78
N SER A 7 1.22 -2.72 -4.03
CA SER A 7 1.30 -2.19 -2.68
C SER A 7 2.49 -1.24 -2.56
N GLY A 8 2.37 -0.23 -1.71
CA GLY A 8 3.34 0.85 -1.63
C GLY A 8 3.14 1.75 -0.43
N VAL A 9 4.18 2.52 -0.12
CA VAL A 9 4.18 3.53 0.93
C VAL A 9 4.80 4.82 0.41
N GLY A 10 4.17 5.95 0.70
CA GLY A 10 4.66 7.28 0.36
C GLY A 10 4.73 8.18 1.59
N ILE A 11 5.46 9.28 1.47
CA ILE A 11 5.60 10.30 2.51
C ILE A 11 5.07 11.65 2.04
N LEU A 12 4.22 12.26 2.85
CA LEU A 12 3.73 13.61 2.68
C LEU A 12 4.76 14.62 3.18
N SER A 13 4.68 15.87 2.70
CA SER A 13 5.57 16.96 3.10
C SER A 13 5.54 17.27 4.61
N ASN A 14 4.43 16.95 5.30
CA ASN A 14 4.30 17.08 6.74
C ASN A 14 4.85 15.89 7.54
N GLY A 15 5.46 14.90 6.87
CA GLY A 15 6.03 13.70 7.47
C GLY A 15 5.02 12.56 7.71
N ASN A 16 3.74 12.75 7.39
CA ASN A 16 2.76 11.67 7.48
C ASN A 16 3.00 10.64 6.37
N VAL A 17 2.80 9.37 6.71
CA VAL A 17 2.96 8.25 5.76
C VAL A 17 1.61 7.84 5.18
N VAL A 18 1.60 7.47 3.90
CA VAL A 18 0.43 6.96 3.19
C VAL A 18 0.73 5.55 2.71
N PHE A 19 -0.05 4.58 3.14
CA PHE A 19 0.00 3.20 2.63
C PHE A 19 -1.14 2.99 1.64
N ILE A 20 -0.83 2.37 0.49
CA ILE A 20 -1.81 2.06 -0.55
C ILE A 20 -1.65 0.60 -0.97
N ILE A 21 -2.78 -0.07 -1.18
CA ILE A 21 -2.87 -1.37 -1.84
C ILE A 21 -3.99 -1.32 -2.88
N SER A 22 -3.74 -1.85 -4.08
CA SER A 22 -4.78 -1.93 -5.11
C SER A 22 -5.90 -2.89 -4.70
N LYS A 23 -7.14 -2.54 -5.00
CA LYS A 23 -8.30 -3.43 -4.74
C LYS A 23 -8.44 -4.53 -5.77
N GLU A 24 -7.94 -4.27 -6.97
CA GLU A 24 -8.05 -5.14 -8.12
C GLU A 24 -6.67 -5.31 -8.77
N ALA A 25 -6.52 -6.40 -9.49
CA ALA A 25 -5.24 -6.82 -10.05
C ALA A 25 -5.01 -6.34 -11.50
N ASN A 26 -5.78 -5.35 -11.96
CA ASN A 26 -5.74 -4.78 -13.31
C ASN A 26 -5.28 -3.31 -13.33
N THR A 27 -4.56 -2.88 -12.31
CA THR A 27 -3.96 -1.53 -12.25
C THR A 27 -2.58 -1.57 -12.89
N THR A 28 -2.20 -0.56 -13.67
CA THR A 28 -0.82 -0.45 -14.16
C THR A 28 0.09 0.13 -13.09
N PHE A 29 1.39 -0.11 -13.19
CA PHE A 29 2.36 0.50 -12.27
C PHE A 29 2.32 2.04 -12.33
N PHE A 30 2.08 2.60 -13.52
CA PHE A 30 1.95 4.04 -13.71
C PHE A 30 0.73 4.58 -12.97
N ASP A 31 -0.45 3.99 -13.17
CA ASP A 31 -1.68 4.42 -12.48
C ASP A 31 -1.52 4.35 -10.96
N PHE A 32 -0.86 3.29 -10.47
CA PHE A 32 -0.56 3.13 -9.06
C PHE A 32 0.37 4.24 -8.53
N ALA A 33 1.45 4.54 -9.24
CA ALA A 33 2.41 5.59 -8.85
C ALA A 33 1.79 6.99 -8.90
N SER A 34 0.95 7.27 -9.89
CA SER A 34 0.27 8.56 -10.05
C SER A 34 -0.66 8.89 -8.88
N ILE A 35 -1.22 7.90 -8.18
CA ILE A 35 -2.02 8.15 -6.97
C ILE A 35 -1.16 8.82 -5.88
N PHE A 36 0.06 8.34 -5.63
CA PHE A 36 0.94 8.95 -4.63
C PHE A 36 1.29 10.39 -5.00
N LYS A 37 1.63 10.63 -6.27
CA LYS A 37 2.06 11.95 -6.74
C LYS A 37 0.90 12.94 -6.86
N ASP A 38 -0.16 12.57 -7.57
CA ASP A 38 -1.19 13.50 -8.02
C ASP A 38 -2.32 13.65 -7.00
N LEU A 39 -2.69 12.57 -6.29
CA LEU A 39 -3.77 12.62 -5.30
C LEU A 39 -3.26 12.95 -3.89
N PHE A 40 -2.15 12.33 -3.48
CA PHE A 40 -1.60 12.53 -2.14
C PHE A 40 -0.49 13.59 -2.09
N GLY A 41 0.14 13.94 -3.22
CA GLY A 41 1.23 14.92 -3.22
C GLY A 41 2.51 14.41 -2.56
N CYS A 42 2.73 13.10 -2.52
CA CYS A 42 3.96 12.52 -1.99
C CYS A 42 5.15 12.92 -2.87
N SER A 43 6.23 13.41 -2.24
CA SER A 43 7.50 13.66 -2.95
C SER A 43 8.19 12.36 -3.32
N ASP A 44 8.12 11.39 -2.41
CA ASP A 44 8.78 10.10 -2.51
C ASP A 44 7.80 8.99 -2.16
N ALA A 45 7.90 7.88 -2.89
CA ALA A 45 7.14 6.67 -2.64
C ALA A 45 7.96 5.42 -2.98
N LEU A 46 7.73 4.36 -2.23
CA LEU A 46 8.36 3.05 -2.39
C LEU A 46 7.30 2.02 -2.81
N TYR A 47 7.62 1.27 -3.86
CA TYR A 47 6.85 0.09 -4.26
C TYR A 47 7.28 -1.14 -3.46
N LEU A 48 6.32 -1.92 -2.99
CA LEU A 48 6.54 -3.12 -2.16
C LEU A 48 6.41 -4.41 -3.00
N ASP A 49 6.28 -5.57 -2.32
CA ASP A 49 6.30 -6.94 -2.86
C ASP A 49 5.09 -7.30 -3.75
N GLY A 50 4.70 -6.44 -4.69
CA GLY A 50 3.47 -6.57 -5.44
C GLY A 50 3.33 -7.94 -6.15
N ALA A 51 2.32 -8.70 -5.74
CA ALA A 51 1.73 -9.90 -6.34
C ALA A 51 0.85 -10.58 -5.29
N ILE A 52 1.42 -10.80 -4.09
CA ILE A 52 0.74 -11.35 -2.91
C ILE A 52 0.87 -10.30 -1.80
N SER A 53 -0.13 -9.45 -1.66
CA SER A 53 -0.15 -8.42 -0.61
C SER A 53 -1.54 -8.37 0.03
N LYS A 54 -1.58 -8.16 1.34
CA LYS A 54 -2.80 -7.89 2.11
C LYS A 54 -2.59 -6.67 3.00
N MET A 55 -3.69 -6.04 3.38
CA MET A 55 -3.66 -4.89 4.29
C MET A 55 -4.79 -5.04 5.31
N TYR A 56 -4.42 -5.29 6.55
CA TYR A 56 -5.36 -5.30 7.66
C TYR A 56 -5.70 -3.87 8.09
N LEU A 57 -6.97 -3.51 8.01
CA LEU A 57 -7.52 -2.23 8.47
C LEU A 57 -8.73 -2.50 9.35
N PRO A 58 -8.65 -2.41 10.69
CA PRO A 58 -9.74 -2.80 11.58
C PRO A 58 -11.11 -2.19 11.25
N GLN A 59 -11.13 -0.96 10.73
CA GLN A 59 -12.35 -0.21 10.41
C GLN A 59 -12.95 -0.52 9.03
N HIS A 60 -12.15 -1.08 8.10
CA HIS A 60 -12.55 -1.21 6.69
C HIS A 60 -12.35 -2.60 6.11
N ARG A 61 -11.40 -3.38 6.65
CA ARG A 61 -11.02 -4.74 6.24
C ARG A 61 -10.61 -5.57 7.46
N PRO A 62 -11.50 -5.78 8.44
CA PRO A 62 -11.19 -6.59 9.62
C PRO A 62 -10.95 -8.08 9.31
N GLU A 63 -11.34 -8.57 8.13
CA GLU A 63 -11.21 -9.96 7.69
C GLU A 63 -9.83 -10.32 7.12
N ASP A 64 -8.99 -9.33 6.82
CA ASP A 64 -7.66 -9.51 6.20
C ASP A 64 -6.59 -9.94 7.23
N THR A 65 -6.84 -11.00 8.00
CA THR A 65 -5.99 -11.42 9.15
C THR A 65 -5.08 -12.63 8.91
N GLY A 66 -5.14 -13.25 7.73
CA GLY A 66 -4.38 -14.47 7.44
C GLY A 66 -3.55 -14.41 6.16
N GLY A 67 -2.59 -15.33 6.02
CA GLY A 67 -1.71 -15.49 4.86
C GLY A 67 -0.27 -15.76 5.28
N ASP A 68 0.51 -16.34 4.37
CA ASP A 68 1.92 -16.66 4.59
C ASP A 68 2.79 -15.51 4.09
N PHE A 69 3.09 -14.56 4.96
CA PHE A 69 3.90 -13.38 4.65
C PHE A 69 5.27 -13.46 5.31
N GLY A 70 6.33 -13.22 4.55
CA GLY A 70 7.68 -13.13 5.10
C GLY A 70 7.98 -11.79 5.77
N VAL A 71 7.38 -10.69 5.28
CA VAL A 71 7.63 -9.33 5.78
C VAL A 71 6.31 -8.64 6.08
N ILE A 72 6.24 -7.98 7.24
CA ILE A 72 5.07 -7.24 7.71
C ILE A 72 5.51 -5.85 8.16
N ILE A 73 4.77 -4.83 7.74
CA ILE A 73 4.91 -3.45 8.21
C ILE A 73 3.68 -3.12 9.04
N SER A 74 3.88 -2.56 10.24
CA SER A 74 2.80 -2.16 11.15
C SER A 74 3.01 -0.73 11.63
N VAL A 75 1.91 0.01 11.75
CA VAL A 75 1.89 1.35 12.35
C VAL A 75 1.46 1.21 13.80
N THR A 76 2.28 1.71 14.72
CA THR A 76 2.00 1.64 16.17
C THR A 76 2.17 3.02 16.80
N GLY A 77 1.55 3.22 17.97
CA GLY A 77 1.74 4.44 18.75
C GLY A 77 3.16 4.55 19.28
N LYS A 78 3.64 5.78 19.46
CA LYS A 78 4.91 6.05 20.14
C LYS A 78 4.80 5.55 21.58
N ARG A 79 5.75 4.75 22.02
CA ARG A 79 5.90 4.34 23.43
C ARG A 79 6.62 5.40 24.23
#